data_AF-A0A8H6Z6Q0-F1
#
_entry.id   AF-A0A8H6Z6Q0-F1
#
_cell.length_a   1.000
_cell.length_b   1.000
_cell.length_c   1.000
_cell.angle_alpha   90.00
_cell.angle_beta   90.00
_cell.angle_gamma   90.00
#
_symmetry.space_group_name_H-M   'P 1'
#
loop_
_entity.id
_entity.type
_entity.pdbx_description
1 polymer ?
#
loop_
_entity_poly.entity_id
_entity_poly.type
_entity_poly.pdbx_seq_one_letter_code
_entity_poly.pdbx_strand_id
1 'polypeptide(L)'
;MHSGGNSLDSIRCGPHWLARAPSETCSLRARAAQCKRLADTALWYAQVLRGATLIFPSIIFAANKKIYRLNRIVNVGTFERNGTCPTLNRQYERRKILNGSRHRAGDNFFKAFAHFEEKHPDLIREAQFGDVSIVVMQTPFMVSKLVKSTIDDEAVNGIVSDAAHRVWQERNSLLIVSSTFEPSRLKCWVHGIMSYANSGTGEHYRIHFFHMMDSMADECDSRNIPVTDDLFANVGDYTIYSVAQRKGFILGFVDFWLKRAPNERSIEELLEAAVKLLKGCAQHFRGQVTRVKKISGVVDPSITDIFENYARELLQCETIDEFNDVAGRFINDFPRAERWIRWWMLPAHACMLFPSFRVMNEAL
;
A
#
# COMPACT_ATOMS: atom_id res chain seq x y z
N MET A 1 65.55 25.25 -41.87
CA MET A 1 65.28 26.40 -40.98
C MET A 1 63.93 26.16 -40.34
N HIS A 2 63.94 26.16 -38.99
CA HIS A 2 62.86 25.91 -38.01
C HIS A 2 62.23 24.49 -38.03
N SER A 3 62.72 23.51 -37.26
CA SER A 3 62.64 23.28 -35.78
C SER A 3 61.20 22.99 -35.32
N GLY A 4 60.85 21.91 -34.63
CA GLY A 4 61.46 20.65 -34.14
C GLY A 4 60.31 19.64 -34.04
N GLY A 5 60.44 18.35 -33.78
CA GLY A 5 61.42 17.62 -32.98
C GLY A 5 60.69 16.43 -32.35
N ASN A 6 61.13 15.24 -32.75
CA ASN A 6 61.11 13.93 -32.08
C ASN A 6 59.78 13.22 -31.77
N SER A 7 59.55 11.99 -32.26
CA SER A 7 60.24 10.71 -31.90
C SER A 7 59.91 10.28 -30.47
N LEU A 8 59.62 9.04 -30.12
CA LEU A 8 59.56 7.71 -30.73
C LEU A 8 58.98 6.86 -29.58
N ASP A 9 58.15 5.85 -29.85
CA ASP A 9 58.56 4.46 -29.61
C ASP A 9 57.41 3.46 -29.65
N SER A 10 57.83 2.32 -30.15
CA SER A 10 57.11 1.13 -30.56
C SER A 10 56.79 0.14 -29.42
N ILE A 11 55.90 -0.81 -29.75
CA ILE A 11 55.87 -2.24 -29.36
C ILE A 11 54.58 -2.74 -28.66
N ARG A 12 53.94 -3.64 -29.42
CA ARG A 12 53.01 -4.75 -29.15
C ARG A 12 52.80 -5.20 -27.69
N CYS A 13 51.52 -5.46 -27.34
CA CYS A 13 50.95 -6.73 -26.81
C CYS A 13 49.43 -6.55 -26.58
N GLY A 14 48.58 -7.54 -26.91
CA GLY A 14 47.20 -7.64 -26.35
C GLY A 14 47.24 -8.18 -24.90
N PRO A 15 46.20 -8.84 -24.33
CA PRO A 15 44.74 -8.85 -24.55
C PRO A 15 43.95 -8.62 -23.22
N HIS A 16 42.62 -8.80 -23.20
CA HIS A 16 41.75 -9.03 -22.01
C HIS A 16 41.60 -7.83 -21.03
N TRP A 17 40.45 -7.50 -20.40
CA TRP A 17 39.47 -8.25 -19.61
C TRP A 17 38.19 -7.40 -19.46
N LEU A 18 36.99 -7.86 -19.82
CA LEU A 18 36.00 -8.41 -18.87
C LEU A 18 36.24 -8.08 -17.39
N ALA A 19 35.65 -6.99 -16.89
CA ALA A 19 35.28 -6.89 -15.48
C ALA A 19 33.77 -7.14 -15.35
N ARG A 20 33.48 -8.33 -14.83
CA ARG A 20 32.16 -8.86 -14.48
C ARG A 20 31.37 -7.83 -13.66
N ALA A 21 30.13 -7.54 -14.07
CA ALA A 21 29.10 -7.20 -13.10
C ALA A 21 29.06 -8.34 -12.07
N PRO A 22 28.95 -8.08 -10.75
CA PRO A 22 28.87 -9.14 -9.78
C PRO A 22 27.66 -10.01 -10.13
N SER A 23 27.96 -11.22 -10.57
CA SER A 23 27.02 -12.31 -10.68
C SER A 23 26.67 -12.71 -9.25
N GLU A 24 25.85 -11.91 -8.58
CA GLU A 24 24.99 -12.46 -7.56
C GLU A 24 23.85 -13.18 -8.29
N THR A 25 24.22 -14.35 -8.80
CA THR A 25 23.28 -15.45 -8.89
C THR A 25 22.74 -15.66 -7.48
N CYS A 26 21.67 -14.92 -7.14
CA CYS A 26 20.69 -15.39 -6.19
C CYS A 26 20.26 -16.74 -6.76
N SER A 27 20.87 -17.80 -6.23
CA SER A 27 20.80 -19.11 -6.84
C SER A 27 19.34 -19.46 -7.04
N LEU A 28 19.02 -20.19 -8.12
CA LEU A 28 17.69 -20.76 -8.30
C LEU A 28 17.23 -21.49 -7.02
N ARG A 29 18.16 -21.99 -6.20
CA ARG A 29 17.92 -22.52 -4.84
C ARG A 29 17.51 -21.46 -3.81
N ALA A 30 18.10 -20.27 -3.77
CA ALA A 30 17.68 -19.18 -2.87
C ALA A 30 16.30 -18.62 -3.26
N ARG A 31 16.02 -18.49 -4.57
CA ARG A 31 14.71 -18.07 -5.10
C ARG A 31 13.64 -19.17 -4.95
N ALA A 32 13.99 -20.44 -5.14
CA ALA A 32 13.12 -21.57 -4.87
C ALA A 32 12.89 -21.79 -3.37
N ALA A 33 13.89 -21.57 -2.51
CA ALA A 33 13.73 -21.60 -1.06
C ALA A 33 12.83 -20.46 -0.57
N GLN A 34 12.76 -19.35 -1.30
CA GLN A 34 11.87 -18.23 -0.98
C GLN A 34 10.46 -18.40 -1.55
N CYS A 35 10.31 -18.90 -2.78
CA CYS A 35 9.00 -19.32 -3.29
C CYS A 35 8.43 -20.45 -2.45
N LYS A 36 9.28 -21.38 -1.99
CA LYS A 36 8.94 -22.39 -0.99
C LYS A 36 8.57 -21.73 0.33
N ARG A 37 9.32 -20.76 0.85
CA ARG A 37 8.92 -20.03 2.08
C ARG A 37 7.62 -19.27 1.95
N LEU A 38 7.39 -18.51 0.87
CA LEU A 38 6.13 -17.77 0.64
C LEU A 38 4.94 -18.69 0.36
N ALA A 39 5.18 -19.79 -0.35
CA ALA A 39 4.18 -20.80 -0.62
C ALA A 39 3.92 -21.66 0.62
N ASP A 40 4.92 -21.91 1.46
CA ASP A 40 4.80 -22.52 2.79
C ASP A 40 4.10 -21.56 3.75
N THR A 41 4.35 -20.24 3.72
CA THR A 41 3.60 -19.23 4.48
C THR A 41 2.15 -19.18 3.99
N ALA A 42 1.89 -19.26 2.68
CA ALA A 42 0.53 -19.36 2.13
C ALA A 42 -0.16 -20.71 2.43
N LEU A 43 0.61 -21.81 2.49
CA LEU A 43 0.15 -23.14 2.89
C LEU A 43 -0.12 -23.23 4.39
N TRP A 44 0.66 -22.48 5.16
CA TRP A 44 0.59 -22.30 6.59
C TRP A 44 -0.60 -21.42 6.93
N TYR A 45 -0.83 -20.30 6.23
CA TYR A 45 -2.10 -19.55 6.26
C TYR A 45 -3.29 -20.50 5.97
N ALA A 46 -3.13 -21.43 5.02
CA ALA A 46 -4.13 -22.45 4.69
C ALA A 46 -4.27 -23.61 5.68
N GLN A 47 -3.30 -23.83 6.58
CA GLN A 47 -3.28 -24.90 7.58
C GLN A 47 -3.75 -24.42 8.94
N VAL A 48 -3.48 -23.16 9.23
CA VAL A 48 -3.69 -22.52 10.50
C VAL A 48 -5.15 -22.04 10.59
N LEU A 49 -5.72 -21.62 9.47
CA LEU A 49 -7.16 -21.42 9.30
C LEU A 49 -7.98 -22.74 9.24
N ARG A 50 -7.33 -23.92 9.33
CA ARG A 50 -8.04 -25.22 9.47
C ARG A 50 -8.50 -25.48 10.90
N GLY A 51 -7.95 -24.77 11.89
CA GLY A 51 -8.38 -24.86 13.29
C GLY A 51 -9.65 -24.05 13.54
N ALA A 52 -9.70 -22.82 13.03
CA ALA A 52 -10.81 -21.88 13.23
C ALA A 52 -12.01 -22.24 12.34
N THR A 53 -12.81 -23.18 12.79
CA THR A 53 -14.03 -23.58 12.08
C THR A 53 -15.15 -22.63 12.46
N LEU A 54 -15.78 -22.09 11.41
CA LEU A 54 -16.56 -20.86 11.35
C LEU A 54 -15.66 -19.60 11.27
N ILE A 55 -15.84 -18.86 10.17
CA ILE A 55 -15.29 -17.54 9.81
C ILE A 55 -14.21 -17.50 8.70
N PHE A 56 -13.33 -18.49 8.49
CA PHE A 56 -12.20 -18.25 7.55
C PHE A 56 -11.79 -19.30 6.50
N PRO A 57 -12.64 -19.62 5.49
CA PRO A 57 -12.20 -20.29 4.25
C PRO A 57 -11.74 -19.33 3.13
N SER A 58 -12.00 -18.02 3.23
CA SER A 58 -11.93 -17.10 2.08
C SER A 58 -10.65 -16.26 1.94
N ILE A 59 -9.75 -16.29 2.95
CA ILE A 59 -8.47 -15.54 3.00
C ILE A 59 -7.61 -15.76 1.77
N ILE A 60 -7.58 -16.99 1.27
CA ILE A 60 -6.57 -17.43 0.31
C ILE A 60 -6.85 -16.94 -1.11
N PHE A 61 -8.12 -16.61 -1.42
CA PHE A 61 -8.51 -16.30 -2.79
C PHE A 61 -8.54 -14.80 -3.10
N ALA A 62 -8.95 -13.96 -2.14
CA ALA A 62 -9.13 -12.54 -2.42
C ALA A 62 -7.83 -11.74 -2.40
N ALA A 63 -6.89 -12.06 -1.49
CA ALA A 63 -5.54 -11.49 -1.54
C ALA A 63 -4.89 -11.80 -2.90
N ASN A 64 -4.95 -13.05 -3.37
CA ASN A 64 -4.36 -13.41 -4.66
C ASN A 64 -5.09 -12.83 -5.89
N LYS A 65 -6.43 -12.77 -5.94
CA LYS A 65 -7.14 -12.22 -7.13
C LYS A 65 -6.99 -10.70 -7.27
N LYS A 66 -6.92 -9.94 -6.17
CA LYS A 66 -6.74 -8.48 -6.20
C LYS A 66 -5.26 -8.10 -6.40
N ILE A 67 -4.30 -8.85 -5.84
CA ILE A 67 -2.85 -8.68 -6.09
C ILE A 67 -2.51 -8.83 -7.58
N TYR A 68 -3.12 -9.79 -8.30
CA TYR A 68 -2.95 -9.90 -9.75
C TYR A 68 -3.70 -8.82 -10.56
N ARG A 69 -4.76 -8.20 -10.02
CA ARG A 69 -5.42 -7.05 -10.66
C ARG A 69 -4.61 -5.76 -10.46
N LEU A 70 -3.99 -5.58 -9.30
CA LEU A 70 -3.04 -4.50 -9.01
C LEU A 70 -1.77 -4.63 -9.87
N ASN A 71 -1.22 -5.83 -10.04
CA ASN A 71 -0.10 -6.09 -10.95
C ASN A 71 -0.46 -5.97 -12.44
N ARG A 72 -1.74 -5.85 -12.82
CA ARG A 72 -2.17 -5.61 -14.21
C ARG A 72 -2.33 -4.12 -14.54
N ILE A 73 -2.39 -3.27 -13.52
CA ILE A 73 -2.52 -1.81 -13.67
C ILE A 73 -1.14 -1.15 -13.87
N VAL A 74 -0.05 -1.85 -13.51
CA VAL A 74 1.32 -1.45 -13.82
C VAL A 74 1.86 -2.44 -14.86
N ASN A 75 2.01 -1.98 -16.12
CA ASN A 75 2.55 -2.77 -17.23
C ASN A 75 3.92 -3.38 -16.86
N VAL A 76 3.95 -4.66 -16.53
CA VAL A 76 5.17 -5.47 -16.51
C VAL A 76 4.92 -6.70 -17.37
N GLY A 77 5.71 -6.81 -18.43
CA GLY A 77 5.56 -7.79 -19.50
C GLY A 77 5.48 -9.24 -18.99
N THR A 78 4.59 -9.99 -19.63
CA THR A 78 4.44 -11.43 -19.51
C THR A 78 5.76 -12.14 -19.82
N PHE A 79 6.32 -12.84 -18.83
CA PHE A 79 7.38 -13.82 -19.04
C PHE A 79 6.84 -15.21 -18.68
N GLU A 80 6.07 -15.78 -19.60
CA GLU A 80 5.85 -17.23 -19.64
C GLU A 80 6.91 -17.82 -20.57
N ARG A 81 7.90 -18.53 -20.00
CA ARG A 81 8.46 -19.75 -20.60
C ARG A 81 9.47 -20.41 -19.65
N ASN A 82 9.11 -21.64 -19.30
CA ASN A 82 9.98 -22.78 -19.01
C ASN A 82 10.87 -22.71 -17.75
N GLY A 83 10.28 -23.15 -16.64
CA GLY A 83 11.01 -23.61 -15.46
C GLY A 83 10.02 -24.13 -14.43
N THR A 84 9.94 -25.45 -14.27
CA THR A 84 9.06 -26.12 -13.30
C THR A 84 9.50 -25.80 -11.87
N CYS A 85 8.98 -24.71 -11.32
CA CYS A 85 8.93 -24.48 -9.88
C CYS A 85 8.06 -25.60 -9.25
N PRO A 86 8.40 -26.16 -8.07
CA PRO A 86 7.53 -27.12 -7.39
C PRO A 86 6.22 -26.40 -7.08
N THR A 87 5.23 -26.58 -7.96
CA THR A 87 3.95 -25.93 -7.84
C THR A 87 3.25 -26.62 -6.70
N LEU A 88 3.15 -25.92 -5.58
CA LEU A 88 2.15 -26.22 -4.58
C LEU A 88 0.82 -26.38 -5.31
N ASN A 89 0.27 -27.60 -5.32
CA ASN A 89 -0.90 -27.93 -6.11
C ASN A 89 -2.09 -27.14 -5.55
N ARG A 90 -2.29 -25.95 -6.12
CA ARG A 90 -3.24 -24.95 -5.65
C ARG A 90 -4.67 -25.50 -5.57
N GLN A 91 -5.01 -26.43 -6.45
CA GLN A 91 -6.31 -27.09 -6.47
C GLN A 91 -6.45 -28.14 -5.36
N TYR A 92 -5.36 -28.82 -4.99
CA TYR A 92 -5.32 -29.75 -3.88
C TYR A 92 -5.50 -29.03 -2.55
N GLU A 93 -4.75 -27.95 -2.31
CA GLU A 93 -4.86 -27.17 -1.08
C GLU A 93 -6.21 -26.46 -0.98
N ARG A 94 -6.73 -25.93 -2.10
CA ARG A 94 -8.09 -25.39 -2.18
C ARG A 94 -9.14 -26.43 -1.81
N ARG A 95 -9.04 -27.66 -2.35
CA ARG A 95 -9.97 -28.75 -2.01
C ARG A 95 -9.87 -29.14 -0.54
N LYS A 96 -8.66 -29.15 0.04
CA LYS A 96 -8.46 -29.43 1.46
C LYS A 96 -9.14 -28.41 2.38
N ILE A 97 -9.12 -27.12 2.00
CA ILE A 97 -9.81 -26.04 2.74
C ILE A 97 -11.33 -26.15 2.58
N LEU A 98 -11.81 -26.33 1.34
CA LEU A 98 -13.25 -26.41 1.05
C LEU A 98 -13.91 -27.66 1.63
N ASN A 99 -13.19 -28.78 1.73
CA ASN A 99 -13.72 -30.04 2.25
C ASN A 99 -13.64 -30.13 3.78
N GLY A 100 -12.80 -29.32 4.43
CA GLY A 100 -12.65 -29.28 5.89
C GLY A 100 -13.63 -28.38 6.63
N SER A 101 -14.44 -27.59 5.92
CA SER A 101 -15.31 -26.54 6.46
C SER A 101 -16.68 -27.03 6.99
N ARG A 102 -16.88 -28.35 7.14
CA ARG A 102 -18.14 -28.88 7.68
C ARG A 102 -18.32 -28.40 9.14
N HIS A 103 -19.43 -27.68 9.36
CA HIS A 103 -19.87 -27.02 10.57
C HIS A 103 -19.36 -27.67 11.88
N ARG A 104 -18.40 -27.02 12.55
CA ARG A 104 -18.14 -27.28 13.98
C ARG A 104 -18.77 -26.15 14.80
N ALA A 105 -19.24 -26.48 16.00
CA ALA A 105 -19.91 -25.56 16.92
C ALA A 105 -19.07 -24.30 17.22
N GLY A 106 -19.74 -23.15 17.46
CA GLY A 106 -19.12 -21.85 17.69
C GLY A 106 -18.14 -21.82 18.87
N ASP A 107 -18.36 -22.64 19.90
CA ASP A 107 -17.49 -22.72 21.09
C ASP A 107 -16.07 -23.21 20.77
N ASN A 108 -15.88 -23.88 19.63
CA ASN A 108 -14.55 -24.30 19.19
C ASN A 108 -13.72 -23.15 18.62
N PHE A 109 -14.33 -22.00 18.30
CA PHE A 109 -13.60 -20.86 17.75
C PHE A 109 -12.52 -20.37 18.72
N PHE A 110 -12.87 -20.08 19.97
CA PHE A 110 -11.90 -19.55 20.94
C PHE A 110 -10.78 -20.54 21.24
N LYS A 111 -11.08 -21.84 21.32
CA LYS A 111 -10.05 -22.89 21.46
C LYS A 111 -9.13 -22.96 20.26
N ALA A 112 -9.69 -22.86 19.05
CA ALA A 112 -8.91 -22.86 17.82
C ALA A 112 -8.07 -21.60 17.65
N PHE A 113 -8.59 -20.45 18.06
CA PHE A 113 -7.89 -19.17 18.03
C PHE A 113 -6.75 -19.14 19.05
N ALA A 114 -7.00 -19.58 20.29
CA ALA A 114 -5.93 -19.72 21.28
C ALA A 114 -4.82 -20.68 20.79
N HIS A 115 -5.19 -21.81 20.19
CA HIS A 115 -4.21 -22.73 19.59
C HIS A 115 -3.46 -22.12 18.40
N PHE A 116 -4.12 -21.25 17.62
CA PHE A 116 -3.48 -20.49 16.56
C PHE A 116 -2.41 -19.56 17.13
N GLU A 117 -2.76 -18.78 18.15
CA GLU A 117 -1.86 -17.81 18.78
C GLU A 117 -0.64 -18.50 19.39
N GLU A 118 -0.86 -19.60 20.12
CA GLU A 118 0.22 -20.42 20.68
C GLU A 118 1.19 -20.92 19.59
N LYS A 119 0.65 -21.33 18.44
CA LYS A 119 1.44 -21.83 17.33
C LYS A 119 2.16 -20.70 16.56
N HIS A 120 1.63 -19.48 16.63
CA HIS A 120 2.06 -18.31 15.85
C HIS A 120 2.19 -17.06 16.71
N PRO A 121 3.08 -17.09 17.71
CA PRO A 121 3.19 -16.02 18.70
C PRO A 121 3.57 -14.67 18.06
N ASP A 122 4.30 -14.70 16.94
CA ASP A 122 4.80 -13.49 16.27
C ASP A 122 3.88 -12.96 15.17
N LEU A 123 2.65 -13.48 15.04
CA LEU A 123 1.74 -13.08 13.95
C LEU A 123 0.62 -12.15 14.42
N ILE A 124 -0.04 -12.46 15.55
CA ILE A 124 -1.15 -11.66 16.05
C ILE A 124 -0.59 -10.49 16.85
N ARG A 125 -0.87 -9.27 16.40
CA ARG A 125 -0.51 -8.03 17.08
C ARG A 125 -1.62 -7.56 18.02
N GLU A 126 -2.87 -7.74 17.59
CA GLU A 126 -4.06 -7.36 18.34
C GLU A 126 -5.22 -8.26 17.94
N ALA A 127 -6.03 -8.65 18.92
CA ALA A 127 -7.26 -9.38 18.69
C ALA A 127 -8.35 -8.87 19.63
N GLN A 128 -9.30 -8.14 19.06
CA GLN A 128 -10.47 -7.61 19.77
C GLN A 128 -11.73 -8.22 19.17
N PHE A 129 -12.65 -8.66 20.02
CA PHE A 129 -13.94 -9.21 19.63
C PHE A 129 -15.07 -8.47 20.37
N GLY A 130 -16.14 -8.13 19.66
CA GLY A 130 -17.25 -7.32 20.14
C GLY A 130 -17.89 -6.51 19.00
N ASP A 131 -18.50 -5.37 19.33
CA ASP A 131 -19.08 -4.46 18.32
C ASP A 131 -18.04 -4.04 17.27
N VAL A 132 -16.83 -3.74 17.75
CA VAL A 132 -15.63 -3.55 16.92
C VAL A 132 -14.80 -4.80 17.05
N SER A 133 -14.95 -5.72 16.09
CA SER A 133 -14.13 -6.92 16.02
C SER A 133 -13.03 -6.75 14.98
N ILE A 134 -11.78 -6.80 15.42
CA ILE A 134 -10.60 -6.66 14.56
C ILE A 134 -9.52 -7.63 15.02
N VAL A 135 -8.86 -8.26 14.04
CA VAL A 135 -7.65 -9.06 14.29
C VAL A 135 -6.54 -8.47 13.43
N VAL A 136 -5.54 -7.88 14.05
CA VAL A 136 -4.37 -7.28 13.41
C VAL A 136 -3.25 -8.30 13.35
N MET A 137 -2.73 -8.50 12.15
CA MET A 137 -1.76 -9.53 11.82
C MET A 137 -0.54 -8.91 11.13
N GLN A 138 0.64 -9.25 11.62
CA GLN A 138 1.89 -8.76 11.09
C GLN A 138 3.01 -9.70 11.48
N THR A 139 3.91 -10.03 10.55
CA THR A 139 5.12 -10.79 10.85
C THR A 139 6.33 -9.86 10.98
N PRO A 140 7.43 -10.29 11.60
CA PRO A 140 8.69 -9.53 11.63
C PRO A 140 9.17 -9.11 10.23
N PHE A 141 9.00 -9.97 9.23
CA PHE A 141 9.33 -9.61 7.85
C PHE A 141 8.46 -8.47 7.33
N MET A 142 7.16 -8.45 7.62
CA MET A 142 6.25 -7.41 7.13
C MET A 142 6.59 -6.05 7.72
N VAL A 143 6.79 -5.96 9.04
CA VAL A 143 7.18 -4.70 9.70
C VAL A 143 8.55 -4.22 9.23
N SER A 144 9.50 -5.13 9.01
CA SER A 144 10.85 -4.76 8.53
C SER A 144 10.84 -4.03 7.18
N LYS A 145 9.76 -4.16 6.42
CA LYS A 145 9.57 -3.51 5.11
C LYS A 145 8.87 -2.16 5.22
N LEU A 146 8.09 -1.92 6.28
CA LEU A 146 7.46 -0.63 6.54
C LEU A 146 8.51 0.43 6.90
N VAL A 147 9.57 0.05 7.62
CA VAL A 147 10.70 0.94 7.94
C VAL A 147 11.80 0.77 6.89
N LYS A 148 11.93 1.76 6.01
CA LYS A 148 12.95 1.80 4.94
C LYS A 148 14.21 2.51 5.42
N SER A 149 15.38 1.94 5.09
CA SER A 149 16.70 2.54 5.38
C SER A 149 17.11 3.59 4.33
N THR A 150 16.48 3.59 3.16
CA THR A 150 16.77 4.49 2.05
C THR A 150 15.47 5.01 1.47
N ILE A 151 15.43 6.31 1.24
CA ILE A 151 14.37 7.01 0.50
C ILE A 151 14.76 6.89 -0.97
N ASP A 152 14.04 6.05 -1.74
CA ASP A 152 14.20 6.00 -3.20
C ASP A 152 13.50 7.23 -3.84
N ASP A 153 13.40 7.36 -5.15
CA ASP A 153 12.62 8.48 -5.74
C ASP A 153 11.17 8.51 -5.17
N GLU A 154 10.66 9.73 -4.91
CA GLU A 154 9.50 10.03 -4.06
C GLU A 154 8.25 9.16 -4.28
N ALA A 155 8.05 8.65 -5.49
CA ALA A 155 6.86 7.89 -5.86
C ALA A 155 6.75 6.51 -5.18
N VAL A 156 7.82 5.99 -4.54
CA VAL A 156 7.90 4.59 -4.08
C VAL A 156 8.02 4.45 -2.55
N ASN A 157 8.19 5.55 -1.81
CA ASN A 157 8.49 5.49 -0.37
C ASN A 157 7.28 5.44 0.55
N GLY A 158 6.08 5.73 0.04
CA GLY A 158 4.86 5.75 0.85
C GLY A 158 4.30 4.37 1.19
N ILE A 159 3.48 4.35 2.24
CA ILE A 159 2.60 3.21 2.56
C ILE A 159 1.29 3.41 1.82
N VAL A 160 0.75 2.35 1.21
CA VAL A 160 -0.56 2.35 0.54
C VAL A 160 -1.52 1.46 1.28
N SER A 161 -2.65 2.04 1.69
CA SER A 161 -3.67 1.36 2.51
C SER A 161 -4.97 1.16 1.74
N ASP A 162 -5.44 -0.08 1.59
CA ASP A 162 -6.71 -0.43 0.93
C ASP A 162 -7.56 -1.34 1.83
N ALA A 163 -8.87 -1.28 1.64
CA ALA A 163 -9.83 -2.20 2.24
C ALA A 163 -10.49 -3.05 1.15
N ALA A 164 -10.23 -4.36 1.19
CA ALA A 164 -10.82 -5.30 0.27
C ALA A 164 -12.17 -5.82 0.79
N HIS A 165 -13.24 -5.39 0.12
CA HIS A 165 -14.58 -5.95 0.28
C HIS A 165 -14.69 -7.33 -0.40
N ARG A 166 -15.64 -8.14 0.05
CA ARG A 166 -15.97 -9.47 -0.53
C ARG A 166 -14.82 -10.48 -0.47
N VAL A 167 -13.83 -10.22 0.39
CA VAL A 167 -12.82 -11.21 0.76
C VAL A 167 -13.47 -12.29 1.60
N TRP A 168 -14.38 -11.89 2.48
CA TRP A 168 -15.03 -12.76 3.45
C TRP A 168 -16.37 -13.27 2.94
N GLN A 169 -16.86 -14.36 3.55
CA GLN A 169 -18.22 -14.83 3.32
C GLN A 169 -19.23 -13.80 3.84
N GLU A 170 -18.94 -13.25 5.02
CA GLU A 170 -19.69 -12.13 5.58
C GLU A 170 -19.45 -10.88 4.73
N ARG A 171 -20.54 -10.22 4.32
CA ARG A 171 -20.48 -9.15 3.32
C ARG A 171 -19.94 -7.85 3.89
N ASN A 172 -20.15 -7.64 5.18
CA ASN A 172 -19.76 -6.41 5.88
C ASN A 172 -18.31 -6.44 6.36
N SER A 173 -17.75 -7.64 6.55
CA SER A 173 -16.35 -7.77 6.94
C SER A 173 -15.41 -7.27 5.84
N LEU A 174 -14.26 -6.76 6.26
CA LEU A 174 -13.22 -6.20 5.39
C LEU A 174 -11.86 -6.82 5.69
N LEU A 175 -11.03 -6.96 4.66
CA LEU A 175 -9.60 -7.17 4.82
C LEU A 175 -8.93 -5.82 4.60
N ILE A 176 -8.43 -5.22 5.68
CA ILE A 176 -7.70 -3.95 5.64
C ILE A 176 -6.21 -4.30 5.49
N VAL A 177 -5.52 -3.64 4.56
CA VAL A 177 -4.13 -3.95 4.26
C VAL A 177 -3.37 -2.65 4.02
N SER A 178 -2.25 -2.49 4.70
CA SER A 178 -1.27 -1.44 4.42
C SER A 178 -0.02 -2.07 3.82
N SER A 179 0.39 -1.61 2.65
CA SER A 179 1.44 -2.19 1.83
C SER A 179 2.51 -1.17 1.49
N THR A 180 3.72 -1.65 1.21
CA THR A 180 4.82 -0.84 0.73
C THR A 180 5.51 -1.54 -0.43
N PHE A 181 6.09 -0.78 -1.35
CA PHE A 181 6.86 -1.37 -2.44
C PHE A 181 8.27 -1.70 -1.97
N GLU A 182 8.74 -2.91 -2.25
CA GLU A 182 10.10 -3.36 -1.95
C GLU A 182 10.94 -3.39 -3.25
N PRO A 183 11.72 -2.34 -3.55
CA PRO A 183 12.37 -2.17 -4.84
C PRO A 183 13.64 -3.00 -5.02
N SER A 184 14.37 -3.28 -3.95
CA SER A 184 15.69 -3.91 -4.02
C SER A 184 15.60 -5.38 -4.45
N ARG A 185 14.90 -6.20 -3.67
CA ARG A 185 14.98 -7.66 -3.75
C ARG A 185 13.78 -8.30 -4.43
N LEU A 186 12.59 -7.74 -4.20
CA LEU A 186 11.32 -8.32 -4.62
C LEU A 186 10.72 -7.63 -5.84
N LYS A 187 10.96 -6.32 -6.00
CA LYS A 187 10.39 -5.48 -7.06
C LYS A 187 8.87 -5.60 -7.13
N CYS A 188 8.22 -5.70 -5.97
CA CYS A 188 6.78 -5.83 -5.87
C CYS A 188 6.26 -5.21 -4.57
N TRP A 189 4.94 -5.05 -4.52
CA TRP A 189 4.24 -4.64 -3.31
C TRP A 189 4.24 -5.77 -2.27
N VAL A 190 4.62 -5.43 -1.05
CA VAL A 190 4.65 -6.31 0.12
C VAL A 190 3.68 -5.75 1.14
N HIS A 191 2.86 -6.63 1.73
CA HIS A 191 2.00 -6.24 2.83
C HIS A 191 2.84 -5.96 4.06
N GLY A 192 2.70 -4.76 4.63
CA GLY A 192 3.35 -4.36 5.86
C GLY A 192 2.53 -4.67 7.10
N ILE A 193 1.21 -4.66 7.00
CA ILE A 193 0.26 -5.07 8.05
C ILE A 193 -1.08 -5.46 7.42
N MET A 194 -1.80 -6.38 8.04
CA MET A 194 -3.12 -6.83 7.58
C MET A 194 -4.08 -6.92 8.76
N SER A 195 -5.36 -6.63 8.53
CA SER A 195 -6.39 -6.82 9.54
C SER A 195 -7.65 -7.43 8.96
N TYR A 196 -8.18 -8.43 9.66
CA TYR A 196 -9.60 -8.73 9.56
C TYR A 196 -10.37 -7.67 10.35
N ALA A 197 -11.44 -7.14 9.78
CA ALA A 197 -12.39 -6.28 10.49
C ALA A 197 -13.83 -6.74 10.19
N ASN A 198 -14.72 -6.74 11.18
CA ASN A 198 -16.13 -7.10 10.97
C ASN A 198 -16.93 -6.00 10.21
N SER A 199 -16.36 -4.79 10.08
CA SER A 199 -16.92 -3.67 9.34
C SER A 199 -15.81 -2.69 8.91
N GLY A 200 -16.20 -1.55 8.32
CA GLY A 200 -15.29 -0.48 7.87
C GLY A 200 -15.50 0.85 8.55
N THR A 201 -15.78 0.86 9.86
CA THR A 201 -15.93 2.12 10.61
C THR A 201 -14.58 2.76 10.91
N GLY A 202 -14.59 4.05 11.27
CA GLY A 202 -13.36 4.77 11.61
C GLY A 202 -12.60 4.14 12.77
N GLU A 203 -13.30 3.43 13.66
CA GLU A 203 -12.71 2.74 14.80
C GLU A 203 -11.87 1.51 14.39
N HIS A 204 -12.33 0.74 13.40
CA HIS A 204 -11.54 -0.37 12.85
C HIS A 204 -10.25 0.14 12.21
N TYR A 205 -10.35 1.23 11.47
CA TYR A 205 -9.17 1.86 10.87
C TYR A 205 -8.25 2.48 11.92
N ARG A 206 -8.80 3.07 12.99
CA ARG A 206 -8.03 3.60 14.13
C ARG A 206 -7.13 2.52 14.71
N ILE A 207 -7.69 1.36 15.02
CA ILE A 207 -6.94 0.23 15.59
C ILE A 207 -5.89 -0.28 14.58
N HIS A 208 -6.27 -0.46 13.29
CA HIS A 208 -5.32 -0.89 12.25
C HIS A 208 -4.11 0.05 12.13
N PHE A 209 -4.35 1.36 12.05
CA PHE A 209 -3.29 2.35 11.87
C PHE A 209 -2.48 2.57 13.14
N PHE A 210 -3.11 2.53 14.32
CA PHE A 210 -2.40 2.56 15.60
C PHE A 210 -1.34 1.45 15.65
N HIS A 211 -1.73 0.18 15.45
CA HIS A 211 -0.78 -0.94 15.50
C HIS A 211 0.23 -0.94 14.35
N MET A 212 -0.11 -0.33 13.20
CA MET A 212 0.88 -0.10 12.14
C MET A 212 1.98 0.83 12.63
N MET A 213 1.63 2.00 13.18
CA MET A 213 2.59 3.00 13.66
C MET A 213 3.39 2.48 14.84
N ASP A 214 2.73 1.83 15.80
CA ASP A 214 3.33 1.19 16.96
C ASP A 214 4.38 0.16 16.54
N SER A 215 4.05 -0.75 15.60
CA SER A 215 5.00 -1.74 15.09
C SER A 215 6.19 -1.12 14.37
N MET A 216 5.98 -0.05 13.62
CA MET A 216 7.04 0.66 12.93
C MET A 216 7.98 1.33 13.94
N ALA A 217 7.42 1.87 15.02
CA ALA A 217 8.19 2.46 16.10
C ALA A 217 9.06 1.41 16.82
N ASP A 218 8.52 0.23 17.13
CA ASP A 218 9.31 -0.89 17.68
C ASP A 218 10.47 -1.27 16.76
N GLU A 219 10.21 -1.35 15.46
CA GLU A 219 11.24 -1.68 14.46
C GLU A 219 12.30 -0.57 14.37
N CYS A 220 11.89 0.69 14.41
CA CYS A 220 12.78 1.84 14.48
C CYS A 220 13.66 1.81 15.74
N ASP A 221 13.07 1.56 16.91
CA ASP A 221 13.78 1.44 18.18
C ASP A 221 14.82 0.31 18.13
N SER A 222 14.45 -0.85 17.57
CA SER A 222 15.37 -1.99 17.39
C SER A 222 16.54 -1.68 16.46
N ARG A 223 16.37 -0.74 15.53
CA ARG A 223 17.38 -0.29 14.55
C ARG A 223 18.06 1.01 14.95
N ASN A 224 17.71 1.58 16.10
CA ASN A 224 18.17 2.89 16.57
C ASN A 224 17.91 4.01 15.54
N ILE A 225 16.73 3.98 14.91
CA ILE A 225 16.25 5.00 13.97
C ILE A 225 15.28 5.93 14.72
N PRO A 226 15.46 7.26 14.67
CA PRO A 226 14.51 8.20 15.28
C PRO A 226 13.11 8.04 14.68
N VAL A 227 12.10 7.96 15.55
CA VAL A 227 10.70 7.93 15.12
C VAL A 227 10.24 9.36 14.85
N THR A 228 9.95 9.68 13.58
CA THR A 228 9.42 10.96 13.13
C THR A 228 8.07 10.78 12.44
N ASP A 229 7.27 11.86 12.38
CA ASP A 229 5.95 11.86 11.76
C ASP A 229 5.99 11.40 10.29
N ASP A 230 7.01 11.82 9.54
CA ASP A 230 7.17 11.52 8.11
C ASP A 230 7.30 10.02 7.82
N LEU A 231 7.73 9.21 8.79
CA LEU A 231 7.75 7.75 8.65
C LEU A 231 6.34 7.19 8.40
N PHE A 232 5.32 7.86 8.93
CA PHE A 232 3.93 7.43 8.82
C PHE A 232 3.21 8.02 7.62
N ALA A 233 3.91 8.75 6.75
CA ALA A 233 3.33 9.30 5.53
C ALA A 233 2.64 8.19 4.72
N ASN A 234 1.32 8.31 4.60
CA ASN A 234 0.48 7.27 4.01
C ASN A 234 -0.18 7.83 2.76
N VAL A 235 0.12 7.21 1.63
CA VAL A 235 -0.51 7.50 0.35
C VAL A 235 -1.77 6.65 0.27
N GLY A 236 -2.93 7.26 0.43
CA GLY A 236 -4.17 6.55 0.10
C GLY A 236 -4.81 7.04 -1.18
N ASP A 237 -5.61 6.16 -1.75
CA ASP A 237 -6.54 6.48 -2.82
C ASP A 237 -7.71 7.28 -2.23
N TYR A 238 -7.86 8.58 -2.50
CA TYR A 238 -9.02 9.32 -1.97
C TYR A 238 -10.33 9.08 -2.71
N THR A 239 -10.33 8.33 -3.81
CA THR A 239 -11.58 7.69 -4.24
C THR A 239 -12.07 6.65 -3.23
N ILE A 240 -11.18 6.19 -2.33
CA ILE A 240 -11.33 5.05 -1.43
C ILE A 240 -10.93 5.35 0.04
N TYR A 241 -10.36 6.51 0.41
CA TYR A 241 -10.43 6.99 1.79
C TYR A 241 -11.89 7.30 2.05
N SER A 242 -12.63 6.27 2.45
CA SER A 242 -13.88 6.46 3.15
C SER A 242 -13.60 7.46 4.28
N VAL A 243 -14.56 8.34 4.57
CA VAL A 243 -14.47 9.26 5.70
C VAL A 243 -14.02 8.52 6.98
N ALA A 244 -14.43 7.26 7.11
CA ALA A 244 -13.98 6.34 8.13
C ALA A 244 -12.46 6.08 8.12
N GLN A 245 -11.86 5.71 6.98
CA GLN A 245 -10.42 5.42 6.91
C GLN A 245 -9.57 6.65 7.21
N ARG A 246 -9.96 7.84 6.73
CA ARG A 246 -9.27 9.10 7.05
C ARG A 246 -9.33 9.37 8.55
N LYS A 247 -10.54 9.31 9.10
CA LYS A 247 -10.77 9.52 10.53
C LYS A 247 -9.97 8.51 11.36
N GLY A 248 -9.94 7.25 10.95
CA GLY A 248 -9.18 6.20 11.63
C GLY A 248 -7.68 6.46 11.59
N PHE A 249 -7.12 6.87 10.45
CA PHE A 249 -5.69 7.21 10.37
C PHE A 249 -5.32 8.34 11.33
N ILE A 250 -6.10 9.42 11.30
CA ILE A 250 -5.87 10.61 12.15
C ILE A 250 -5.96 10.22 13.63
N LEU A 251 -7.01 9.51 14.03
CA LEU A 251 -7.18 9.10 15.43
C LEU A 251 -6.10 8.11 15.87
N GLY A 252 -5.71 7.15 15.01
CA GLY A 252 -4.65 6.18 15.31
C GLY A 252 -3.29 6.86 15.50
N PHE A 253 -3.00 7.90 14.72
CA PHE A 253 -1.80 8.73 14.88
C PHE A 253 -1.79 9.49 16.21
N VAL A 254 -2.91 10.11 16.57
CA VAL A 254 -3.05 10.80 17.86
C VAL A 254 -2.84 9.81 19.00
N ASP A 255 -3.52 8.65 18.97
CA ASP A 255 -3.39 7.63 20.02
C ASP A 255 -1.96 7.09 20.14
N PHE A 256 -1.26 6.92 19.02
CA PHE A 256 0.13 6.50 19.00
C PHE A 256 1.02 7.50 19.76
N TRP A 257 0.94 8.79 19.41
CA TRP A 257 1.76 9.81 20.05
C TRP A 257 1.34 10.15 21.48
N LEU A 258 0.06 10.00 21.83
CA LEU A 258 -0.38 10.16 23.22
C LEU A 258 0.14 9.04 24.13
N LYS A 259 0.31 7.83 23.60
CA LYS A 259 0.86 6.70 24.37
C LYS A 259 2.39 6.68 24.41
N ARG A 260 3.06 7.31 23.43
CA ARG A 260 4.51 7.31 23.31
C ARG A 260 5.12 8.54 24.00
N ALA A 261 5.84 8.31 25.10
CA ALA A 261 6.57 9.36 25.79
C ALA A 261 8.03 9.48 25.28
N PRO A 262 8.65 10.68 25.38
CA PRO A 262 8.02 11.96 25.68
C PRO A 262 7.31 12.53 24.44
N ASN A 263 6.09 13.02 24.61
CA ASN A 263 5.40 13.80 23.61
C ASN A 263 4.75 15.00 24.32
N GLU A 264 5.18 16.21 23.94
CA GLU A 264 4.72 17.47 24.54
C GLU A 264 3.62 18.13 23.71
N ARG A 265 3.33 17.59 22.51
CA ARG A 265 2.32 18.12 21.60
C ARG A 265 0.92 17.93 22.17
N SER A 266 0.11 18.97 22.05
CA SER A 266 -1.33 18.94 22.27
C SER A 266 -2.05 18.02 21.29
N ILE A 267 -3.31 17.66 21.60
CA ILE A 267 -4.15 16.85 20.71
C ILE A 267 -4.36 17.58 19.38
N GLU A 268 -4.59 18.89 19.43
CA GLU A 268 -4.81 19.75 18.27
C GLU A 268 -3.59 19.74 17.33
N GLU A 269 -2.38 19.90 17.86
CA GLU A 269 -1.14 19.84 17.06
C GLU A 269 -0.95 18.45 16.41
N LEU A 270 -1.29 17.38 17.12
CA LEU A 270 -1.23 16.02 16.57
C LEU A 270 -2.25 15.80 15.46
N LEU A 271 -3.46 16.35 15.58
CA LEU A 271 -4.49 16.28 14.55
C LEU A 271 -4.03 16.99 13.27
N GLU A 272 -3.46 18.20 13.40
CA GLU A 272 -2.94 18.95 12.27
C GLU A 272 -1.76 18.23 11.59
N ALA A 273 -0.84 17.69 12.39
CA ALA A 273 0.28 16.90 11.87
C ALA A 273 -0.24 15.67 11.10
N ALA A 274 -1.19 14.92 11.65
CA ALA A 274 -1.75 13.73 10.99
C ALA A 274 -2.39 14.03 9.63
N VAL A 275 -3.07 15.18 9.50
CA VAL A 275 -3.68 15.58 8.23
C VAL A 275 -2.62 15.84 7.15
N LYS A 276 -1.47 16.41 7.53
CA LYS A 276 -0.36 16.70 6.60
C LYS A 276 0.33 15.43 6.06
N LEU A 277 0.22 14.32 6.80
CA LEU A 277 0.78 13.01 6.44
C LEU A 277 -0.09 12.22 5.45
N LEU A 278 -1.34 12.62 5.27
CA LEU A 278 -2.23 12.03 4.27
C LEU A 278 -1.88 12.58 2.89
N LYS A 279 -1.37 11.72 2.01
CA LYS A 279 -1.07 12.08 0.63
C LYS A 279 -2.07 11.44 -0.33
N GLY A 280 -2.51 12.21 -1.31
CA GLY A 280 -3.37 11.75 -2.39
C GLY A 280 -2.54 11.13 -3.51
N CYS A 281 -3.06 10.04 -4.10
CA CYS A 281 -2.39 9.38 -5.21
C CYS A 281 -2.84 9.95 -6.58
N ALA A 282 -1.91 10.55 -7.32
CA ALA A 282 -2.18 11.08 -8.66
C ALA A 282 -2.66 10.02 -9.65
N GLN A 283 -2.24 8.76 -9.51
CA GLN A 283 -2.71 7.66 -10.35
C GLN A 283 -4.19 7.37 -10.15
N HIS A 284 -4.70 7.50 -8.92
CA HIS A 284 -6.12 7.30 -8.65
C HIS A 284 -6.97 8.44 -9.18
N PHE A 285 -6.50 9.69 -9.06
CA PHE A 285 -7.13 10.82 -9.73
C PHE A 285 -7.21 10.60 -11.25
N ARG A 286 -6.11 10.20 -11.89
CA ARG A 286 -6.07 9.82 -13.32
C ARG A 286 -7.01 8.67 -13.65
N GLY A 287 -7.12 7.68 -12.76
CA GLY A 287 -8.06 6.57 -12.87
C GLY A 287 -9.52 7.03 -12.82
N GLN A 288 -9.86 7.96 -11.92
CA GLN A 288 -11.18 8.58 -11.89
C GLN A 288 -11.48 9.38 -13.14
N VAL A 289 -10.53 10.21 -13.60
CA VAL A 289 -10.64 10.96 -14.86
C VAL A 289 -10.95 9.99 -16.01
N THR A 290 -10.20 8.89 -16.12
CA THR A 290 -10.44 7.84 -17.12
C THR A 290 -11.83 7.22 -17.03
N ARG A 291 -12.39 7.08 -15.81
CA ARG A 291 -13.73 6.54 -15.60
C ARG A 291 -14.80 7.57 -15.98
N VAL A 292 -14.68 8.80 -15.48
CA VAL A 292 -15.67 9.88 -15.67
C VAL A 292 -15.74 10.28 -17.14
N LYS A 293 -14.59 10.39 -17.83
CA LYS A 293 -14.57 10.73 -19.27
C LYS A 293 -15.28 9.70 -20.16
N LYS A 294 -15.46 8.46 -19.69
CA LYS A 294 -16.19 7.40 -20.41
C LYS A 294 -17.69 7.42 -20.17
N ILE A 295 -18.18 8.23 -19.22
CA ILE A 295 -19.60 8.38 -18.95
C ILE A 295 -20.14 9.36 -19.99
N SER A 296 -20.64 8.85 -21.12
CA SER A 296 -21.15 9.67 -22.24
C SER A 296 -22.26 10.65 -21.84
N GLY A 297 -23.01 10.33 -20.79
CA GLY A 297 -24.02 11.25 -20.23
C GLY A 297 -23.43 12.44 -19.47
N VAL A 298 -22.15 12.39 -19.09
CA VAL A 298 -21.43 13.45 -18.36
C VAL A 298 -20.44 14.18 -19.26
N VAL A 299 -19.70 13.43 -20.08
CA VAL A 299 -18.67 13.95 -21.00
C VAL A 299 -19.00 13.46 -22.40
N ASP A 300 -19.13 14.38 -23.36
CA ASP A 300 -19.35 14.02 -24.75
C ASP A 300 -18.11 13.27 -25.30
N PRO A 301 -18.27 12.11 -25.96
CA PRO A 301 -17.16 11.33 -26.51
C PRO A 301 -16.23 12.09 -27.46
N SER A 302 -16.70 13.14 -28.12
CA SER A 302 -15.92 13.95 -29.07
C SER A 302 -14.92 14.90 -28.40
N ILE A 303 -15.08 15.18 -27.10
CA ILE A 303 -14.27 16.17 -26.36
C ILE A 303 -13.60 15.57 -25.11
N THR A 304 -13.45 14.24 -25.05
CA THR A 304 -12.83 13.57 -23.89
C THR A 304 -11.38 13.97 -23.66
N ASP A 305 -10.66 14.36 -24.72
CA ASP A 305 -9.28 14.79 -24.63
C ASP A 305 -9.16 16.16 -23.95
N ILE A 306 -10.13 17.05 -24.20
CA ILE A 306 -10.24 18.35 -23.52
C ILE A 306 -10.49 18.13 -22.02
N PHE A 307 -11.40 17.21 -21.67
CA PHE A 307 -11.65 16.83 -20.27
C PHE A 307 -10.38 16.34 -19.57
N GLU A 308 -9.59 15.50 -20.24
CA GLU A 308 -8.32 14.99 -19.69
C GLU A 308 -7.25 16.07 -19.56
N ASN A 309 -7.20 17.02 -20.49
CA ASN A 309 -6.25 18.13 -20.46
C ASN A 309 -6.53 19.04 -19.26
N TYR A 310 -7.79 19.42 -19.01
CA TYR A 310 -8.14 20.18 -17.79
C TYR A 310 -7.74 19.43 -16.52
N ALA A 311 -8.03 18.14 -16.43
CA ALA A 311 -7.64 17.35 -15.27
C ALA A 311 -6.12 17.29 -15.08
N ARG A 312 -5.34 17.25 -16.18
CA ARG A 312 -3.87 17.29 -16.11
C ARG A 312 -3.36 18.67 -15.68
N GLU A 313 -3.97 19.73 -16.19
CA GLU A 313 -3.64 21.13 -15.85
C GLU A 313 -3.85 21.40 -14.36
N LEU A 314 -4.95 20.90 -13.77
CA LEU A 314 -5.19 21.00 -12.31
C LEU A 314 -4.05 20.39 -11.46
N LEU A 315 -3.37 19.33 -11.94
CA LEU A 315 -2.23 18.72 -11.25
C LEU A 315 -0.94 19.52 -11.36
N GLN A 316 -0.90 20.52 -12.24
CA GLN A 316 0.28 21.33 -12.55
C GLN A 316 0.17 22.75 -12.02
N CYS A 317 -1.00 23.20 -11.57
CA CYS A 317 -1.18 24.53 -10.97
C CYS A 317 -0.30 24.70 -9.72
N GLU A 318 0.46 25.79 -9.68
CA GLU A 318 1.35 26.12 -8.56
C GLU A 318 0.65 27.02 -7.55
N THR A 319 -0.36 27.79 -7.98
CA THR A 319 -1.11 28.72 -7.12
C THR A 319 -2.59 28.36 -7.01
N ILE A 320 -3.23 28.79 -5.91
CA ILE A 320 -4.66 28.59 -5.67
C ILE A 320 -5.50 29.32 -6.74
N ASP A 321 -5.05 30.51 -7.17
CA ASP A 321 -5.76 31.31 -8.18
C ASP A 321 -5.76 30.61 -9.55
N GLU A 322 -4.59 30.15 -10.01
CA GLU A 322 -4.49 29.35 -11.24
C GLU A 322 -5.38 28.11 -11.18
N PHE A 323 -5.37 27.41 -10.04
CA PHE A 323 -6.20 26.24 -9.86
C PHE A 323 -7.70 26.57 -9.95
N ASN A 324 -8.15 27.64 -9.29
CA ASN A 324 -9.55 28.06 -9.31
C ASN A 324 -9.99 28.49 -10.71
N ASP A 325 -9.12 29.16 -11.47
CA ASP A 325 -9.39 29.57 -12.84
C ASP A 325 -9.52 28.36 -13.78
N VAL A 326 -8.61 27.39 -13.68
CA VAL A 326 -8.68 26.12 -14.43
C VAL A 326 -9.94 25.35 -14.04
N ALA A 327 -10.24 25.24 -12.75
CA ALA A 327 -11.43 24.54 -12.26
C ALA A 327 -12.73 25.23 -12.71
N GLY A 328 -12.76 26.57 -12.74
CA GLY A 328 -13.89 27.35 -13.24
C GLY A 328 -14.14 27.10 -14.72
N ARG A 329 -13.10 27.15 -15.56
CA ARG A 329 -13.19 26.78 -16.98
C ARG A 329 -13.63 25.33 -17.17
N PHE A 330 -13.09 24.41 -16.36
CA PHE A 330 -13.47 23.01 -16.40
C PHE A 330 -14.97 22.81 -16.07
N ILE A 331 -15.49 23.47 -15.04
CA ILE A 331 -16.92 23.40 -14.70
C ILE A 331 -17.79 24.00 -15.81
N ASN A 332 -17.38 25.11 -16.42
CA ASN A 332 -18.13 25.76 -17.49
C ASN A 332 -18.23 24.89 -18.75
N ASP A 333 -17.14 24.23 -19.14
CA ASP A 333 -17.10 23.36 -20.33
C ASP A 333 -17.75 22.00 -20.07
N PHE A 334 -17.76 21.54 -18.81
CA PHE A 334 -18.32 20.24 -18.40
C PHE A 334 -19.28 20.36 -17.20
N PRO A 335 -20.43 21.06 -17.36
CA PRO A 335 -21.33 21.35 -16.23
C PRO A 335 -21.90 20.09 -15.58
N ARG A 336 -22.06 19.00 -16.33
CA ARG A 336 -22.51 17.70 -15.78
C ARG A 336 -21.47 17.02 -14.88
N ALA A 337 -20.21 17.42 -14.98
CA ALA A 337 -19.13 16.96 -14.11
C ALA A 337 -18.92 17.88 -12.89
N GLU A 338 -19.66 18.99 -12.77
CA GLU A 338 -19.45 20.01 -11.72
C GLU A 338 -19.38 19.41 -10.32
N ARG A 339 -20.34 18.53 -9.96
CA ARG A 339 -20.34 17.89 -8.63
C ARG A 339 -19.07 17.09 -8.38
N TRP A 340 -18.54 16.43 -9.39
CA TRP A 340 -17.30 15.66 -9.30
C TRP A 340 -16.08 16.59 -9.17
N ILE A 341 -16.02 17.69 -9.94
CA ILE A 341 -14.93 18.67 -9.85
C ILE A 341 -14.96 19.39 -8.50
N ARG A 342 -16.11 19.91 -8.07
CA ARG A 342 -16.28 20.58 -6.78
C ARG A 342 -15.90 19.71 -5.59
N TRP A 343 -16.11 18.40 -5.70
CA TRP A 343 -15.64 17.48 -4.67
C TRP A 343 -14.11 17.52 -4.52
N TRP A 344 -13.36 17.58 -5.63
CA TRP A 344 -11.90 17.73 -5.62
C TRP A 344 -11.42 19.11 -5.17
N MET A 345 -12.22 20.15 -5.38
CA MET A 345 -11.91 21.52 -4.95
C MET A 345 -12.04 21.75 -3.44
N LEU A 346 -12.68 20.82 -2.68
CA LEU A 346 -12.77 20.98 -1.23
C LEU A 346 -11.36 21.03 -0.63
N PRO A 347 -11.03 22.00 0.26
CA PRO A 347 -9.67 22.16 0.80
C PRO A 347 -9.11 20.86 1.40
N ALA A 348 -9.98 20.11 2.10
CA ALA A 348 -9.66 18.83 2.72
C ALA A 348 -9.32 17.71 1.72
N HIS A 349 -9.60 17.89 0.43
CA HIS A 349 -9.26 17.00 -0.68
C HIS A 349 -8.11 17.56 -1.52
N ALA A 350 -8.17 18.85 -1.81
CA ALA A 350 -7.24 19.53 -2.69
C ALA A 350 -5.80 19.50 -2.16
N CYS A 351 -5.61 19.77 -0.85
CA CYS A 351 -4.29 19.81 -0.20
C CYS A 351 -3.51 18.49 -0.29
N MET A 352 -4.20 17.37 -0.52
CA MET A 352 -3.55 16.06 -0.59
C MET A 352 -2.99 15.76 -1.98
N LEU A 353 -3.46 16.42 -3.04
CA LEU A 353 -3.15 16.06 -4.42
C LEU A 353 -2.55 17.21 -5.22
N PHE A 354 -3.11 18.41 -5.10
CA PHE A 354 -2.76 19.54 -5.95
C PHE A 354 -1.64 20.36 -5.31
N PRO A 355 -0.53 20.62 -6.03
CA PRO A 355 0.58 21.42 -5.52
C PRO A 355 0.15 22.77 -4.97
N SER A 356 -0.78 23.44 -5.67
CA SER A 356 -1.38 24.73 -5.27
C SER A 356 -1.96 24.78 -3.86
N PHE A 357 -2.37 23.65 -3.28
CA PHE A 357 -2.92 23.57 -1.91
C PHE A 357 -1.95 22.93 -0.91
N ARG A 358 -0.74 22.57 -1.35
CA ARG A 358 0.33 22.01 -0.51
C ARG A 358 1.31 23.07 -0.05
N VAL A 359 1.42 24.19 -0.79
CA VAL A 359 2.26 25.32 -0.41
C VAL A 359 1.64 25.97 0.83
N MET A 360 2.36 25.93 1.96
CA MET A 360 1.99 26.74 3.11
C MET A 360 2.07 28.20 2.68
N ASN A 361 0.98 28.93 2.86
CA ASN A 361 1.03 30.37 2.84
C ASN A 361 1.98 30.77 3.99
N GLU A 362 3.18 31.28 3.72
CA GLU A 362 4.12 31.78 4.74
C GLU A 362 3.59 33.03 5.49
N ALA A 363 2.31 33.33 5.36
CA ALA A 363 1.68 34.59 5.75
C ALA A 363 0.43 34.42 6.63
N LEU A 364 0.34 33.36 7.45
CA LEU A 364 -0.66 33.27 8.52
C LEU A 364 -0.06 32.83 9.85
#